data_AF-A0A9D6DBK7-F1
#
_entry.id   AF-A0A9D6DBK7-F1
#
_cell.length_a   1.000
_cell.length_b   1.000
_cell.length_c   1.000
_cell.angle_alpha   90.00
_cell.angle_beta   90.00
_cell.angle_gamma   90.00
#
_symmetry.space_group_name_H-M   'P 1'
#
loop_
_entity.id
_entity.type
_entity.pdbx_description
1 polymer ?
#
loop_
_entity_poly.entity_id
_entity_poly.type
_entity_poly.pdbx_seq_one_letter_code
_entity_poly.pdbx_strand_id
1 'polypeptide(L)' 'MNTADMMIHVHPELDVQAREDLERELMGHIGVDCAEFDHRPHPHSLMVKYDPDEVEGVELLQMVRKLDPAATMVGM' A
#
# COMPACT_ATOMS: atom_id res chain seq x y z
N MET A 1 -13.45 -7.03 13.67
CA MET A 1 -12.70 -6.35 12.60
C MET A 1 -11.82 -5.34 13.29
N ASN A 2 -10.53 -5.66 13.36
CA ASN A 2 -9.53 -4.82 14.00
C ASN A 2 -8.64 -4.27 12.89
N THR A 3 -9.19 -3.44 12.00
CA THR A 3 -8.43 -2.93 10.85
C THR A 3 -7.40 -1.90 11.31
N ALA A 4 -6.16 -2.06 10.87
CA ALA A 4 -5.09 -1.09 10.98
C ALA A 4 -4.96 -0.29 9.67
N ASP A 5 -4.71 1.00 9.80
CA ASP A 5 -4.37 1.88 8.69
C ASP A 5 -2.85 1.92 8.53
N MET A 6 -2.34 1.72 7.33
CA MET A 6 -0.93 1.84 7.01
C MET A 6 -0.72 2.81 5.86
N MET A 7 0.24 3.72 6.03
CA MET A 7 0.63 4.65 4.98
C MET A 7 2.00 4.27 4.43
N ILE A 8 2.06 4.00 3.13
CA ILE A 8 3.28 3.65 2.40
C ILE A 8 3.56 4.77 1.40
N HIS A 9 4.74 5.36 1.46
CA HIS A 9 5.21 6.29 0.44
C HIS A 9 5.98 5.52 -0.62
N VAL A 10 5.55 5.60 -1.87
CA VAL A 10 6.25 5.06 -3.04
C VAL A 10 7.05 6.15 -3.75
N HIS A 11 7.84 5.80 -4.76
CA HIS A 11 8.58 6.80 -5.52
C HIS A 11 7.63 7.74 -6.31
N PRO A 12 7.84 9.07 -6.30
CA PRO A 12 7.00 10.01 -7.04
C PRO A 12 7.07 9.83 -8.58
N GLU A 13 8.14 9.20 -9.06
CA GLU A 13 8.33 8.83 -10.48
C GLU A 13 7.67 7.49 -10.85
N LEU A 14 7.03 6.80 -9.90
CA LEU A 14 6.35 5.54 -10.18
C LEU A 14 5.21 5.79 -11.19
N ASP A 15 5.22 5.06 -12.30
CA ASP A 15 4.20 5.18 -13.35
C ASP A 15 2.78 4.97 -12.80
N VAL A 16 1.81 5.67 -13.38
CA VAL A 16 0.38 5.54 -13.01
C VAL A 16 -0.07 4.09 -13.16
N GLN A 17 0.37 3.41 -14.23
CA GLN A 17 0.04 2.00 -14.46
C GLN A 17 0.57 1.09 -13.35
N ALA A 18 1.76 1.38 -12.80
CA ALA A 18 2.36 0.62 -11.71
C ALA A 18 1.65 0.87 -10.36
N ARG A 19 1.12 2.09 -10.15
CA ARG A 19 0.27 2.40 -9.00
C ARG A 19 -1.06 1.65 -9.06
N GLU A 20 -1.72 1.66 -10.21
CA GLU A 20 -2.98 0.92 -10.40
C GLU A 20 -2.77 -0.59 -10.25
N ASP A 21 -1.63 -1.13 -10.70
CA ASP A 21 -1.28 -2.53 -10.51
C ASP A 21 -1.07 -2.88 -9.03
N LEU A 22 -0.37 -2.01 -8.28
CA LEU A 22 -0.18 -2.11 -6.83
C LEU A 22 -1.50 -2.12 -6.06
N GLU A 23 -2.41 -1.19 -6.37
CA GLU A 23 -3.73 -1.12 -5.73
C GLU A 23 -4.51 -2.42 -5.96
N ARG A 24 -4.47 -2.95 -7.18
CA ARG A 24 -5.16 -4.20 -7.54
C ARG A 24 -4.54 -5.42 -6.87
N GLU A 25 -3.21 -5.50 -6.80
CA GLU A 25 -2.49 -6.57 -6.11
C GLU A 25 -2.84 -6.58 -4.61
N LEU A 26 -2.83 -5.41 -3.96
CA LEU A 26 -3.15 -5.29 -2.53
C LEU A 26 -4.62 -5.54 -2.24
N MET A 27 -5.54 -4.98 -3.03
CA MET A 27 -6.98 -5.24 -2.91
C MET A 27 -7.34 -6.72 -3.13
N GLY A 28 -6.51 -7.46 -3.87
CA GLY A 28 -6.67 -8.90 -4.07
C GLY A 28 -6.12 -9.76 -2.92
N HIS A 29 -5.41 -9.15 -1.96
CA HIS A 29 -4.75 -9.87 -0.88
C HIS A 29 -5.70 -10.13 0.30
N ILE A 30 -5.64 -11.35 0.83
CA ILE A 30 -6.44 -11.74 2.00
C ILE A 30 -5.99 -10.89 3.20
N GLY A 31 -6.95 -10.35 3.95
CA GLY A 31 -6.70 -9.45 5.07
C GLY A 31 -6.56 -7.97 4.68
N VAL A 32 -6.56 -7.61 3.40
CA VAL A 32 -6.64 -6.19 2.98
C VAL A 32 -8.11 -5.81 2.81
N ASP A 33 -8.52 -4.78 3.54
CA ASP A 33 -9.88 -4.22 3.46
C ASP A 33 -9.96 -3.14 2.38
N CYS A 34 -8.92 -2.32 2.25
CA CYS A 34 -8.86 -1.24 1.26
C CYS A 34 -7.41 -0.87 0.92
N ALA A 35 -7.08 -0.62 -0.35
CA ALA A 35 -5.79 -0.07 -0.75
C ALA A 35 -5.99 0.98 -1.86
N GLU A 36 -5.67 2.24 -1.57
CA GLU A 36 -5.86 3.35 -2.51
C GLU A 36 -4.72 4.37 -2.40
N PHE A 37 -4.24 4.87 -3.54
CA PHE A 37 -3.30 5.99 -3.58
C PHE A 37 -4.01 7.34 -3.34
N ASP A 38 -3.41 8.18 -2.52
CA ASP A 38 -3.86 9.55 -2.32
C ASP A 38 -3.74 10.33 -3.63
N HIS A 39 -4.83 10.90 -4.13
CA HIS A 39 -4.79 11.58 -5.43
C HIS A 39 -4.24 13.02 -5.36
N ARG A 40 -4.33 13.71 -4.20
CA ARG A 40 -3.75 15.05 -3.91
C ARG A 40 -3.79 15.34 -2.40
N PRO A 41 -2.74 15.96 -1.81
CA PRO A 41 -1.57 16.56 -2.46
C PRO A 41 -0.35 15.64 -2.64
N HIS A 42 -0.39 14.39 -2.17
CA HIS A 42 0.76 13.48 -2.22
C HIS A 42 0.43 12.23 -3.05
N PRO A 43 0.57 12.30 -4.39
CA PRO A 43 0.25 11.18 -5.29
C PRO A 43 1.10 9.92 -5.10
N HIS A 44 2.05 9.98 -4.16
CA HIS A 44 2.96 8.91 -3.79
C HIS A 44 2.59 8.25 -2.46
N SER A 45 1.55 8.72 -1.77
CA SER A 45 1.10 8.13 -0.50
C SER A 45 0.02 7.10 -0.79
N LEU A 46 0.30 5.84 -0.50
CA LEU A 46 -0.63 4.72 -0.57
C LEU A 46 -1.19 4.47 0.83
N MET A 47 -2.51 4.51 0.95
CA MET A 47 -3.21 4.16 2.16
C MET A 47 -3.74 2.72 2.05
N VAL A 48 -3.31 1.87 2.97
CA VAL A 48 -3.74 0.46 3.03
C VAL A 48 -4.42 0.21 4.37
N LYS A 49 -5.70 -0.13 4.34
CA LYS A 49 -6.43 -0.68 5.47
C LYS A 49 -6.34 -2.20 5.42
N TYR A 50 -5.84 -2.79 6.49
CA TYR A 50 -5.68 -4.24 6.57
C TYR A 50 -6.02 -4.74 7.97
N ASP A 51 -6.37 -6.02 8.10
CA ASP A 51 -6.56 -6.67 9.39
C ASP A 51 -5.23 -7.34 9.81
N PRO A 52 -4.56 -6.84 10.87
CA PRO A 52 -3.29 -7.37 11.35
C PRO A 52 -3.41 -8.78 11.94
N ASP A 53 -4.62 -9.29 12.16
CA ASP A 53 -4.87 -10.68 12.56
C ASP A 53 -4.79 -11.62 11.33
N GLU A 54 -5.04 -11.11 10.11
CA GLU A 54 -5.00 -11.87 8.85
C GLU A 54 -3.73 -11.62 8.02
N VAL A 55 -3.18 -10.41 8.02
CA VAL A 55 -1.98 -10.05 7.25
C VAL A 55 -1.08 -9.09 8.01
N GLU A 56 0.23 -9.33 7.97
CA GLU A 56 1.18 -8.41 8.58
C GLU A 56 1.50 -7.23 7.65
N GLY A 57 1.51 -6.02 8.18
CA GLY A 57 1.87 -4.83 7.41
C GLY A 57 3.27 -4.87 6.77
N VAL A 58 4.19 -5.66 7.33
CA VAL A 58 5.51 -5.89 6.72
C VAL A 58 5.43 -6.70 5.42
N GLU A 59 4.50 -7.65 5.32
CA GLU A 59 4.27 -8.44 4.11
C GLU A 59 3.70 -7.54 3.00
N LEU A 60 2.75 -6.67 3.36
CA LEU A 60 2.21 -5.65 2.45
C LEU A 60 3.33 -4.73 1.95
N LEU A 61 4.17 -4.20 2.84
CA LEU A 61 5.31 -3.37 2.45
C LEU A 61 6.29 -4.13 1.54
N GLN A 62 6.56 -5.41 1.81
CA GLN A 62 7.43 -6.22 0.95
C GLN A 62 6.86 -6.40 -0.45
N MET A 63 5.55 -6.61 -0.58
CA MET A 63 4.88 -6.65 -1.89
C MET A 63 5.05 -5.33 -2.63
N VAL A 64 4.81 -4.21 -1.97
CA VAL A 64 5.04 -2.89 -2.57
C VAL A 64 6.50 -2.73 -3.00
N ARG A 65 7.45 -3.17 -2.18
CA ARG A 65 8.89 -3.10 -2.45
C ARG A 65 9.39 -3.94 -3.63
N LYS A 66 8.65 -4.97 -4.03
CA LYS A 66 8.99 -5.75 -5.25
C LYS A 66 8.81 -4.91 -6.52
N LEU A 67 7.82 -4.02 -6.52
CA LEU A 67 7.52 -3.11 -7.63
C LEU A 67 8.27 -1.79 -7.47
N ASP A 68 8.27 -1.22 -6.26
CA ASP A 68 8.95 0.03 -5.91
C ASP A 68 9.94 -0.19 -4.75
N PRO A 69 11.23 -0.48 -5.00
CA PRO A 69 12.19 -0.75 -3.94
C PRO A 69 12.45 0.45 -3.01
N ALA A 70 12.09 1.66 -3.45
CA ALA A 70 12.14 2.89 -2.67
C ALA A 70 10.95 3.03 -1.69
N ALA A 71 9.96 2.13 -1.78
CA ALA A 71 8.77 2.20 -0.95
C ALA A 71 9.12 2.11 0.53
N THR A 72 8.54 3.03 1.28
CA THR A 72 8.82 3.24 2.70
C THR A 72 7.52 3.37 3.46
N MET A 73 7.39 2.64 4.56
CA MET A 73 6.26 2.81 5.48
C MET A 73 6.47 4.07 6.31
N VAL A 74 5.49 4.97 6.30
CA VAL A 74 5.61 6.31 6.91
C VAL A 74 4.64 6.50 8.08
N GLY A 75 3.60 5.67 8.19
CA GLY A 75 2.67 5.70 9.32
C GLY A 75 1.99 4.35 9.59
N MET A 76 1.68 4.13 10.86
CA MET A 76 0.80 3.09 11.44
C MET A 76 -0.16 3.78 12.42
#